data_AF-A0A924H118-F1
#
_entry.id   AF-A0A924H118-F1
#
_cell.length_a   1.000
_cell.length_b   1.000
_cell.length_c   1.000
_cell.angle_alpha   90.00
_cell.angle_beta   90.00
_cell.angle_gamma   90.00
#
_symmetry.space_group_name_H-M   'P 1'
#
loop_
_entity.id
_entity.type
_entity.pdbx_description
1 polymer ?
#
loop_
_entity_poly.entity_id
_entity_poly.type
_entity_poly.pdbx_seq_one_letter_code
_entity_poly.pdbx_strand_id
1 'polypeptide(L)'
;MNQSALTIEGFFDPDTWTVSYVVWDPVTRRAAAIGPVLDYNFKSGRTSTTSVDRLLACVAENELTLDWILETHAHADHLSGARYLQQNAGGKIAIGENIRVVQATFKKFYNLERNFLPDGSQFDHLFKDGETFMIGGVQATAILVPGHTPADMAYLADGSVFVGDTLFMP
;
A
#
# COMPACT_ATOMS: atom_id res chain seq x y z
N MET A 1 1.11 29.55 3.66
CA MET A 1 1.24 28.09 3.79
C MET A 1 0.03 27.52 3.08
N ASN A 2 0.21 26.82 1.95
CA ASN A 2 -0.92 26.18 1.27
C ASN A 2 -1.46 25.11 2.22
N GLN A 3 -2.75 25.19 2.53
CA GLN A 3 -3.44 24.18 3.31
C GLN A 3 -3.53 22.93 2.43
N SER A 4 -3.04 21.79 2.94
CA SER A 4 -3.15 20.48 2.28
C SER A 4 -4.62 20.20 1.94
N ALA A 5 -4.91 19.99 0.66
CA ALA A 5 -6.16 19.45 0.17
C ALA A 5 -6.40 18.00 0.62
N LEU A 6 -5.38 17.24 1.02
CA LEU A 6 -5.55 15.91 1.62
C LEU A 6 -5.47 15.93 3.15
N THR A 7 -6.26 15.07 3.79
CA THR A 7 -6.06 14.65 5.18
C THR A 7 -5.26 13.35 5.19
N ILE A 8 -4.32 13.22 6.15
CA ILE A 8 -3.41 12.09 6.28
C ILE A 8 -3.44 11.60 7.72
N GLU A 9 -3.69 10.31 7.92
CA GLU A 9 -3.60 9.65 9.23
C GLU A 9 -2.64 8.46 9.15
N GLY A 10 -1.71 8.38 10.11
CA GLY A 10 -0.68 7.34 10.18
C GLY A 10 -0.93 6.34 11.31
N PHE A 11 -0.72 5.06 11.02
CA PHE A 11 -0.98 3.93 11.91
C PHE A 11 0.32 3.15 12.10
N PHE A 12 0.96 3.37 13.25
CA PHE A 12 2.17 2.64 13.63
C PHE A 12 1.84 1.24 14.16
N ASP A 13 2.56 0.24 13.66
CA ASP A 13 2.60 -1.13 14.18
C ASP A 13 3.92 -1.37 14.95
N PRO A 14 3.88 -1.62 16.27
CA PRO A 14 5.09 -1.77 17.08
C PRO A 14 5.83 -3.10 16.86
N ASP A 15 5.19 -4.11 16.26
CA ASP A 15 5.82 -5.41 16.04
C ASP A 15 6.75 -5.42 14.81
N THR A 16 6.39 -4.67 13.77
CA THR A 16 7.14 -4.59 12.50
C THR A 16 7.80 -3.23 12.28
N TRP A 17 7.45 -2.22 13.08
CA TRP A 17 7.84 -0.82 12.91
C TRP A 17 7.29 -0.17 11.64
N THR A 18 6.31 -0.80 11.00
CA THR A 18 5.61 -0.26 9.84
C THR A 18 4.75 0.93 10.23
N VAL A 19 4.68 1.93 9.35
CA VAL A 19 3.65 2.96 9.40
C VAL A 19 2.76 2.81 8.18
N SER A 20 1.53 2.33 8.39
CA SER A 20 0.48 2.38 7.37
C SER A 20 -0.16 3.77 7.34
N TYR A 21 -0.76 4.15 6.23
CA TYR A 21 -1.48 5.43 6.12
C TYR A 21 -2.89 5.25 5.57
N VAL A 22 -3.81 6.09 6.03
CA VAL A 22 -5.06 6.41 5.33
C VAL A 22 -5.00 7.86 4.90
N VAL A 23 -5.18 8.11 3.61
CA VAL A 23 -5.15 9.45 3.01
C VAL A 23 -6.46 9.69 2.27
N TRP A 24 -7.06 10.86 2.44
CA TRP A 24 -8.34 11.13 1.79
C TRP A 24 -8.56 12.59 1.45
N ASP A 25 -9.35 12.78 0.40
CA ASP A 25 -9.90 14.08 0.04
C ASP A 25 -11.08 14.41 0.98
N PRO A 26 -11.01 15.46 1.80
CA PRO A 26 -12.06 15.82 2.75
C PRO A 26 -13.34 16.30 2.06
N VAL A 27 -13.28 16.72 0.78
CA VAL A 27 -14.45 17.17 0.01
C VAL A 27 -15.24 15.98 -0.51
N THR A 28 -14.56 15.02 -1.15
CA THR A 28 -15.24 13.87 -1.79
C THR A 28 -15.33 12.62 -0.92
N ARG A 29 -14.61 12.59 0.22
CA ARG A 29 -14.46 11.43 1.11
C ARG A 29 -13.86 10.20 0.44
N ARG A 30 -13.25 10.36 -0.73
CA ARG A 30 -12.52 9.29 -1.42
C ARG A 30 -11.13 9.14 -0.82
N ALA A 31 -10.70 7.91 -0.62
CA ALA A 31 -9.51 7.59 0.15
C ALA A 31 -8.59 6.59 -0.55
N ALA A 32 -7.33 6.59 -0.13
CA ALA A 32 -6.37 5.54 -0.36
C ALA A 32 -5.79 5.04 0.97
N ALA A 33 -5.59 3.74 1.09
CA ALA A 33 -4.79 3.14 2.16
C ALA A 33 -3.42 2.78 1.60
N ILE A 34 -2.35 2.99 2.38
CA ILE A 34 -0.97 2.76 1.94
C ILE A 34 -0.27 1.83 2.93
N GLY A 35 0.33 0.75 2.42
CA GLY A 35 1.10 -0.23 3.20
C GLY A 35 0.34 -0.85 4.38
N PRO A 36 -0.89 -1.38 4.19
CA PRO A 36 -1.66 -1.97 5.30
C PRO A 36 -0.98 -3.23 5.85
N VAL A 37 -0.96 -3.39 7.18
CA VAL A 37 -0.35 -4.56 7.85
C VAL A 37 -1.39 -5.63 8.20
N LEU A 38 -1.11 -6.89 7.84
CA LEU A 38 -1.71 -8.08 8.42
C LEU A 38 -0.76 -8.64 9.48
N ASP A 39 -1.20 -8.67 10.73
CA ASP A 39 -0.34 -9.10 11.83
C ASP A 39 0.06 -10.56 11.65
N TYR A 40 1.32 -10.89 11.94
CA TYR A 40 1.82 -12.26 11.86
C TYR A 40 2.71 -12.61 13.05
N ASN A 41 2.34 -13.65 13.77
CA ASN A 41 3.15 -14.19 14.86
C ASN A 41 4.06 -15.30 14.33
N PHE A 42 5.33 -14.95 14.08
CA PHE A 42 6.35 -15.88 13.56
C PHE A 42 6.56 -17.15 14.41
N LYS A 43 6.31 -17.10 15.72
CA LYS A 43 6.50 -18.26 16.61
C LYS A 43 5.38 -19.30 16.48
N SER A 44 4.16 -18.85 16.18
CA SER A 44 2.96 -19.72 16.14
C SER A 44 2.39 -19.91 14.74
N GLY A 45 2.85 -19.13 13.76
CA GLY A 45 2.33 -19.14 12.39
C GLY A 45 0.91 -18.56 12.26
N ARG A 46 0.42 -17.85 13.28
CA ARG A 46 -0.94 -17.28 13.30
C ARG A 46 -0.96 -15.86 12.75
N THR A 47 -2.00 -15.54 12.00
CA THR A 47 -2.33 -14.18 11.59
C THR A 47 -3.39 -13.57 12.51
N SER A 48 -3.38 -12.25 12.69
CA SER A 48 -4.50 -11.47 13.22
C SER A 48 -4.75 -10.22 12.38
N THR A 49 -5.88 -9.55 12.63
CA THR A 49 -6.35 -8.39 11.84
C THR A 49 -6.29 -7.09 12.63
N THR A 50 -5.71 -7.08 13.84
CA THR A 50 -5.68 -5.93 14.75
C THR A 50 -5.19 -4.65 14.05
N SER A 51 -4.10 -4.73 13.28
CA SER A 51 -3.56 -3.57 12.57
C SER A 51 -4.45 -3.09 11.44
N VAL A 52 -4.86 -3.98 10.52
CA VAL A 52 -5.73 -3.61 9.39
C VAL A 52 -7.15 -3.19 9.83
N ASP A 53 -7.64 -3.70 10.97
CA ASP A 53 -8.93 -3.32 11.55
C ASP A 53 -8.92 -1.85 12.02
N ARG A 54 -7.76 -1.29 12.41
CA ARG A 54 -7.63 0.14 12.72
C ARG A 54 -7.82 1.02 11.47
N LEU A 55 -7.33 0.57 10.32
CA LEU A 55 -7.56 1.26 9.04
C LEU A 55 -9.03 1.17 8.64
N LEU A 56 -9.67 0.00 8.81
CA LEU A 56 -11.10 -0.17 8.57
C LEU A 56 -11.95 0.72 9.49
N ALA A 57 -11.58 0.84 10.77
CA ALA A 57 -12.24 1.74 11.71
C ALA A 57 -12.13 3.20 11.25
N CYS A 58 -10.92 3.66 10.87
CA CYS A 58 -10.73 5.02 10.33
C CYS A 58 -11.59 5.26 9.09
N VAL A 59 -11.63 4.30 8.15
CA VAL A 59 -12.48 4.36 6.95
C VAL A 59 -13.96 4.49 7.32
N ALA A 60 -14.44 3.69 8.27
CA ALA A 60 -15.84 3.69 8.69
C ALA A 60 -16.22 4.96 9.46
N GLU A 61 -15.41 5.37 10.44
CA GLU A 61 -15.65 6.53 11.32
C GLU A 61 -15.67 7.86 10.54
N ASN A 62 -14.89 7.94 9.45
CA ASN A 62 -14.82 9.12 8.61
C ASN A 62 -15.71 9.05 7.36
N GLU A 63 -16.55 8.01 7.24
CA GLU A 63 -17.45 7.76 6.10
C GLU A 63 -16.71 7.76 4.75
N LEU A 64 -15.53 7.14 4.72
CA LEU A 64 -14.65 7.16 3.55
C LEU A 64 -15.02 6.07 2.54
N THR A 65 -14.83 6.37 1.26
CA THR A 65 -14.89 5.38 0.18
C THR A 65 -13.47 5.09 -0.30
N LEU A 66 -13.01 3.84 -0.12
CA LEU A 66 -11.68 3.43 -0.52
C LEU A 66 -11.61 3.19 -2.04
N ASP A 67 -10.84 4.01 -2.76
CA ASP A 67 -10.56 3.82 -4.19
C ASP A 67 -9.31 2.98 -4.41
N TRP A 68 -8.30 3.17 -3.55
CA TRP A 68 -6.97 2.59 -3.73
C TRP A 68 -6.46 1.94 -2.46
N ILE A 69 -5.79 0.81 -2.64
CA ILE A 69 -4.96 0.14 -1.63
C ILE A 69 -3.58 0.03 -2.26
N LEU A 70 -2.66 0.88 -1.81
CA LEU A 70 -1.38 1.12 -2.44
C LEU A 70 -0.27 0.39 -1.68
N GLU A 71 0.50 -0.41 -2.39
CA GLU A 71 1.74 -0.99 -1.91
C GLU A 71 2.92 -0.20 -2.44
N THR A 72 3.76 0.32 -1.55
CA THR A 72 4.98 1.03 -1.97
C THR A 72 5.98 0.05 -2.58
N HIS A 73 6.04 -1.19 -2.07
CA HIS A 73 6.93 -2.23 -2.57
C HIS A 73 6.43 -3.61 -2.12
N ALA A 74 7.15 -4.66 -2.51
CA ALA A 74 6.95 -5.99 -1.93
C ALA A 74 7.66 -6.05 -0.56
N HIS A 75 6.89 -5.81 0.51
CA HIS A 75 7.38 -5.78 1.88
C HIS A 75 8.06 -7.10 2.31
N ALA A 76 9.14 -6.99 3.07
CA ALA A 76 9.93 -8.14 3.56
C ALA A 76 9.85 -8.33 5.08
N ASP A 77 9.37 -7.32 5.78
CA ASP A 77 9.28 -7.17 7.23
C ASP A 77 7.89 -7.51 7.80
N HIS A 78 6.84 -7.37 6.99
CA HIS A 78 5.45 -7.66 7.37
C HIS A 78 4.64 -8.31 6.24
N LEU A 79 3.49 -8.92 6.59
CA LEU A 79 2.51 -9.39 5.61
C LEU A 79 1.54 -8.26 5.27
N SER A 80 1.26 -8.05 3.99
CA SER A 80 0.27 -7.04 3.56
C SER A 80 -1.15 -7.45 3.97
N GLY A 81 -1.87 -6.47 4.52
CA GLY A 81 -3.31 -6.50 4.81
C GLY A 81 -4.20 -6.12 3.64
N ALA A 82 -3.65 -5.84 2.45
CA ALA A 82 -4.40 -5.27 1.33
C ALA A 82 -5.59 -6.12 0.89
N ARG A 83 -5.43 -7.44 0.84
CA ARG A 83 -6.53 -8.35 0.46
C ARG A 83 -7.65 -8.38 1.49
N TYR A 84 -7.31 -8.35 2.77
CA TYR A 84 -8.31 -8.27 3.84
C TYR A 84 -9.06 -6.94 3.79
N LEU A 85 -8.33 -5.84 3.63
CA LEU A 85 -8.92 -4.51 3.50
C LEU A 85 -9.85 -4.43 2.28
N GLN A 86 -9.42 -4.96 1.13
CA GLN A 86 -10.23 -4.99 -0.10
C GLN A 86 -11.55 -5.74 0.07
N GLN A 87 -11.52 -6.90 0.74
CA GLN A 87 -12.72 -7.71 0.95
C GLN A 87 -13.76 -7.02 1.84
N ASN A 88 -13.33 -6.15 2.75
CA ASN A 88 -14.20 -5.50 3.73
C ASN A 88 -14.61 -4.07 3.32
N ALA A 89 -13.77 -3.35 2.57
CA ALA A 89 -13.99 -1.94 2.21
C ALA A 89 -13.96 -1.64 0.70
N GLY A 90 -13.63 -2.62 -0.14
CA GLY A 90 -13.49 -2.42 -1.59
C GLY A 90 -12.15 -1.80 -2.00
N GLY A 91 -12.15 -1.02 -3.08
CA GLY A 91 -10.95 -0.42 -3.63
C GLY A 91 -10.10 -1.37 -4.50
N LYS A 92 -9.09 -0.79 -5.15
CA LYS A 92 -8.17 -1.49 -6.05
C LYS A 92 -6.81 -1.64 -5.40
N ILE A 93 -6.29 -2.87 -5.34
CA ILE A 93 -4.92 -3.12 -4.89
C ILE A 93 -3.97 -2.79 -6.02
N ALA A 94 -3.05 -1.87 -5.77
CA ALA A 94 -2.12 -1.37 -6.77
C ALA A 94 -0.68 -1.37 -6.27
N ILE A 95 0.25 -1.65 -7.18
CA ILE A 95 1.69 -1.71 -6.92
C ILE A 95 2.46 -1.30 -8.20
N GLY A 96 3.77 -1.05 -8.11
CA GLY A 96 4.61 -0.79 -9.28
C GLY A 96 4.70 -1.99 -10.24
N GLU A 97 4.72 -1.73 -11.56
CA GLU A 97 4.71 -2.77 -12.59
C GLU A 97 5.94 -3.71 -12.57
N ASN A 98 7.02 -3.26 -11.93
CA ASN A 98 8.24 -4.02 -11.67
C ASN A 98 8.06 -5.13 -10.62
N ILE A 99 6.89 -5.24 -9.97
CA ILE A 99 6.54 -6.38 -9.11
C ILE A 99 6.77 -7.72 -9.80
N ARG A 100 6.64 -7.77 -11.14
CA ARG A 100 6.91 -8.95 -11.97
C ARG A 100 8.34 -9.47 -11.80
N VAL A 101 9.31 -8.58 -11.60
CA VAL A 101 10.72 -8.95 -11.37
C VAL A 101 10.86 -9.64 -10.01
N VAL A 102 10.22 -9.09 -8.98
CA VAL A 102 10.21 -9.66 -7.63
C VAL A 102 9.51 -11.03 -7.64
N GLN A 103 8.33 -11.11 -8.25
CA GLN A 103 7.59 -12.37 -8.40
C GLN A 103 8.39 -13.44 -9.14
N ALA A 104 9.06 -13.10 -10.25
CA ALA A 104 9.88 -14.03 -11.02
C ALA A 104 11.07 -14.57 -10.20
N THR A 105 11.63 -13.73 -9.33
CA THR A 105 12.73 -14.08 -8.43
C THR A 105 12.24 -15.03 -7.34
N PHE A 106 11.21 -14.64 -6.59
CA PHE A 106 10.72 -15.41 -5.45
C PHE A 106 9.95 -16.67 -5.85
N LYS A 107 9.33 -16.71 -7.04
CA LYS A 107 8.76 -17.94 -7.61
C LYS A 107 9.80 -19.06 -7.66
N LYS A 108 11.02 -18.75 -8.12
CA LYS A 108 12.12 -19.71 -8.19
C LYS A 108 12.63 -20.07 -6.80
N PHE A 109 12.83 -19.07 -5.95
CA PHE A 109 13.38 -19.25 -4.61
C PHE A 109 12.50 -20.16 -3.72
N TYR A 110 11.20 -19.89 -3.67
CA TYR A 110 10.26 -20.67 -2.85
C TYR A 110 9.71 -21.91 -3.58
N ASN A 111 10.13 -22.17 -4.82
CA ASN A 111 9.61 -23.25 -5.66
C ASN A 111 8.07 -23.24 -5.72
N LEU A 112 7.49 -22.05 -5.97
CA LEU A 112 6.05 -21.88 -6.04
C LEU A 112 5.45 -22.68 -7.20
N GLU A 113 4.17 -23.02 -7.07
CA GLU A 113 3.44 -23.82 -8.04
C GLU A 113 3.47 -23.22 -9.46
N ARG A 114 3.34 -24.10 -10.46
CA ARG A 114 3.40 -23.69 -11.88
C ARG A 114 2.37 -22.62 -12.23
N ASN A 115 1.20 -22.69 -11.59
CA ASN A 115 0.07 -21.80 -11.83
C ASN A 115 0.27 -20.39 -11.25
N PHE A 116 1.24 -20.18 -10.37
CA PHE A 116 1.62 -18.84 -9.95
C PHE A 116 2.35 -18.14 -11.10
N LEU A 117 1.70 -17.20 -11.79
CA LEU A 117 2.31 -16.44 -12.88
C LEU A 117 2.99 -15.17 -12.32
N PRO A 118 4.28 -14.92 -12.62
CA PRO A 118 4.97 -13.71 -12.21
C PRO A 118 4.66 -12.54 -13.16
N ASP A 119 3.37 -12.29 -13.39
CA ASP A 119 2.86 -11.31 -14.35
C ASP A 119 2.13 -10.13 -13.69
N GLY A 120 2.07 -10.11 -12.36
CA GLY A 120 1.39 -9.10 -11.57
C GLY A 120 -0.14 -9.16 -11.60
N SER A 121 -0.74 -10.20 -12.20
CA SER A 121 -2.21 -10.37 -12.29
C SER A 121 -2.92 -10.50 -10.94
N GLN A 122 -2.16 -10.68 -9.86
CA GLN A 122 -2.63 -10.67 -8.48
C GLN A 122 -2.86 -9.25 -7.94
N PHE A 123 -2.64 -8.20 -8.72
CA PHE A 123 -2.92 -6.82 -8.39
C PHE A 123 -3.95 -6.27 -9.39
N ASP A 124 -4.83 -5.37 -8.94
CA ASP A 124 -5.87 -4.79 -9.78
C ASP A 124 -5.31 -3.69 -10.70
N HIS A 125 -4.18 -3.09 -10.31
CA HIS A 125 -3.48 -2.09 -11.10
C HIS A 125 -1.96 -2.18 -10.93
N LEU A 126 -1.24 -1.95 -12.03
CA LEU A 126 0.21 -1.96 -12.08
C LEU A 126 0.70 -0.60 -12.58
N PHE A 127 1.20 0.22 -11.66
CA PHE A 127 1.64 1.57 -11.96
C PHE A 127 2.95 1.59 -12.75
N LYS A 128 2.99 2.46 -13.75
CA LYS A 128 4.22 2.87 -14.42
C LYS A 128 4.85 4.09 -13.75
N ASP A 129 6.12 4.32 -14.01
CA ASP A 129 6.79 5.54 -13.58
C ASP A 129 6.10 6.79 -14.17
N GLY A 130 5.85 7.77 -13.31
CA GLY A 130 5.17 9.02 -13.67
C GLY A 130 3.67 8.88 -13.93
N GLU A 131 3.07 7.71 -13.71
CA GLU A 131 1.64 7.52 -13.94
C GLU A 131 0.82 8.30 -12.91
N THR A 132 -0.14 9.08 -13.41
CA THR A 132 -1.05 9.86 -12.56
C THR A 132 -2.35 9.12 -12.30
N PHE A 133 -2.87 9.24 -11.08
CA PHE A 133 -4.17 8.72 -10.67
C PHE A 133 -4.89 9.73 -9.76
N MET A 134 -6.13 9.43 -9.37
CA MET A 134 -6.95 10.33 -8.55
C MET A 134 -7.26 9.71 -7.19
N ILE A 135 -7.17 10.51 -6.14
CA ILE A 135 -7.76 10.25 -4.82
C ILE A 135 -8.84 11.31 -4.63
N GLY A 136 -10.09 10.97 -4.98
CA GLY A 136 -11.15 11.97 -5.05
C GLY A 136 -10.87 13.04 -6.11
N GLY A 137 -10.91 14.31 -5.70
CA GLY A 137 -10.56 15.46 -6.54
C GLY A 137 -9.05 15.74 -6.63
N VAL A 138 -8.20 15.01 -5.90
CA VAL A 138 -6.75 15.25 -5.83
C VAL A 138 -5.99 14.34 -6.80
N GLN A 139 -5.19 14.93 -7.68
CA GLN A 139 -4.28 14.18 -8.53
C GLN A 139 -3.05 13.72 -7.72
N ALA A 140 -2.73 12.44 -7.85
CA ALA A 140 -1.53 11.81 -7.31
C ALA A 140 -0.66 11.28 -8.45
N THR A 141 0.63 11.11 -8.18
CA THR A 141 1.63 10.56 -9.12
C THR A 141 2.33 9.38 -8.48
N ALA A 142 2.39 8.25 -9.18
CA ALA A 142 3.22 7.12 -8.82
C ALA A 142 4.62 7.30 -9.44
N ILE A 143 5.65 7.32 -8.60
CA ILE A 143 7.04 7.60 -8.99
C ILE A 143 7.87 6.36 -8.70
N LEU A 144 8.54 5.83 -9.71
CA LEU A 144 9.45 4.69 -9.53
C LEU A 144 10.73 5.17 -8.84
N VAL A 145 11.03 4.59 -7.67
CA VAL A 145 12.17 5.00 -6.82
C VAL A 145 13.02 3.78 -6.41
N PRO A 146 13.53 3.02 -7.38
CA PRO A 146 14.10 1.71 -7.10
C PRO A 146 15.41 1.86 -6.32
N GLY A 147 15.63 0.97 -5.36
CA GLY A 147 16.86 0.95 -4.59
C GLY A 147 16.82 -0.10 -3.50
N HIS A 148 15.83 0.00 -2.60
CA HIS A 148 15.57 -1.00 -1.58
C HIS A 148 15.04 -2.29 -2.23
N THR A 149 14.10 -2.17 -3.16
CA THR A 149 13.70 -3.22 -4.12
C THR A 149 13.66 -2.66 -5.56
N PRO A 150 13.68 -3.52 -6.59
CA PRO A 150 13.52 -3.05 -7.98
C PRO A 150 12.11 -2.53 -8.30
N ALA A 151 11.15 -2.69 -7.39
CA ALA A 151 9.74 -2.34 -7.57
C ALA A 151 9.25 -1.21 -6.66
N ASP A 152 10.16 -0.51 -5.98
CA ASP A 152 9.79 0.56 -5.06
C ASP A 152 9.11 1.72 -5.78
N MET A 153 7.98 2.14 -5.21
CA MET A 153 7.18 3.27 -5.63
C MET A 153 7.08 4.27 -4.48
N ALA A 154 7.18 5.55 -4.84
CA ALA A 154 6.74 6.65 -4.02
C ALA A 154 5.43 7.22 -4.58
N TYR A 155 4.53 7.64 -3.70
CA TYR A 155 3.28 8.29 -4.09
C TYR A 155 3.31 9.76 -3.71
N LEU A 156 3.36 10.64 -4.71
CA LEU A 156 3.26 12.09 -4.52
C LEU A 156 1.81 12.51 -4.66
N ALA A 157 1.24 13.11 -3.63
CA ALA A 157 -0.10 13.69 -3.67
C ALA A 157 -0.12 14.97 -2.83
N ASP A 158 -0.58 16.07 -3.42
CA ASP A 158 -0.79 17.33 -2.70
C ASP A 158 0.43 17.84 -1.91
N GLY A 159 1.62 17.73 -2.52
CA GLY A 159 2.89 18.14 -1.90
C GLY A 159 3.40 17.19 -0.81
N SER A 160 2.67 16.14 -0.46
CA SER A 160 3.10 15.05 0.43
C SER A 160 3.62 13.87 -0.38
N VAL A 161 4.69 13.22 0.09
CA VAL A 161 5.27 12.04 -0.57
C VAL A 161 5.34 10.86 0.39
N PHE A 162 4.72 9.74 0.01
CA PHE A 162 4.82 8.46 0.72
C PHE A 162 5.96 7.67 0.08
N VAL A 163 7.12 7.66 0.73
CA VAL A 163 8.41 7.27 0.14
C VAL A 163 8.73 5.77 0.23
N GLY A 164 7.88 4.98 0.88
CA GLY A 164 8.23 3.59 1.26
C GLY A 164 9.54 3.55 2.04
N ASP A 165 10.35 2.53 1.81
CA ASP A 165 11.62 2.31 2.51
C ASP A 165 12.82 3.00 1.83
N THR A 166 12.55 4.07 1.06
CA THR A 166 13.58 4.83 0.34
C THR A 166 14.36 5.78 1.27
N LEU A 167 13.67 6.40 2.23
CA LEU A 167 14.24 7.37 3.17
C LEU A 167 13.66 7.15 4.58
N PHE A 168 14.51 7.31 5.60
CA PHE A 168 14.11 7.28 7.00
C PHE A 168 14.48 8.58 7.72
N MET A 169 13.91 8.77 8.92
CA MET A 169 14.25 9.89 9.79
C MET A 169 15.72 9.79 10.27
N PRO A 170 16.43 10.93 10.42
CA PRO A 170 17.81 10.97 10.91
C PRO A 170 17.97 10.66 12.40
#